data_AF-A0A7S0AIT2-F1
#
_entry.id   AF-A0A7S0AIT2-F1
#
_cell.length_a   1.000
_cell.length_b   1.000
_cell.length_c   1.000
_cell.angle_alpha   90.00
_cell.angle_beta   90.00
_cell.angle_gamma   90.00
#
_symmetry.space_group_name_H-M   'P 1'
#
loop_
_entity.id
_entity.type
_entity.pdbx_description
1 polymer ?
#
loop_
_entity_poly.entity_id
_entity_poly.type
_entity_poly.pdbx_seq_one_letter_code
_entity_poly.pdbx_strand_id
1 'polypeptide(L)'
;HTVIAQALGGRLAKSDSGLIAAACSFEPTADTSRLLKCAAGGSATMLYLHDDIVVELPSKAKCLGSSPANPIHGAAYFGNGSDPSRPHILTFQAHPEFSTPSGIQVLRAILLSLAADKGADWVEERVATIGSEGDQAVQMFRAAVTSLWPDHV
;
A
#
# COMPACT_ATOMS: atom_id res chain seq x y z
N HIS A 1 -6.06 1.36 6.17
CA HIS A 1 -5.63 -0.05 6.30
C HIS A 1 -5.58 -0.50 7.75
N THR A 2 -4.75 0.14 8.58
CA THR A 2 -4.54 -0.18 10.02
C THR A 2 -5.83 -0.28 10.84
N VAL A 3 -6.73 0.71 10.74
CA VAL A 3 -8.02 0.72 11.48
C VAL A 3 -8.88 -0.50 11.16
N ILE A 4 -9.00 -0.86 9.87
CA ILE A 4 -9.77 -2.03 9.44
C ILE A 4 -9.12 -3.33 9.93
N ALA A 5 -7.79 -3.44 9.81
CA ALA A 5 -7.07 -4.61 10.30
C ALA A 5 -7.32 -4.82 11.80
N GLN A 6 -7.15 -3.76 12.60
CA GLN A 6 -7.35 -3.81 14.05
C GLN A 6 -8.82 -4.10 14.42
N ALA A 7 -9.78 -3.44 13.77
CA ALA A 7 -11.20 -3.66 14.02
C ALA A 7 -11.65 -5.11 13.74
N LEU A 8 -10.98 -5.79 12.80
CA LEU A 8 -11.25 -7.18 12.44
C LEU A 8 -10.39 -8.19 13.23
N GLY A 9 -9.60 -7.73 14.21
CA GLY A 9 -8.82 -8.59 15.11
C GLY A 9 -7.34 -8.77 14.73
N GLY A 10 -6.83 -8.01 13.76
CA GLY A 10 -5.40 -7.93 13.46
C GLY A 10 -4.60 -7.13 14.49
N ARG A 11 -3.27 -7.15 14.38
CA ARG A 11 -2.35 -6.40 15.25
C ARG A 11 -1.53 -5.39 14.47
N LEU A 12 -1.25 -4.28 15.15
CA LEU A 12 -0.45 -3.17 14.66
C LEU A 12 0.85 -3.05 15.47
N ALA A 13 1.89 -2.48 14.87
CA ALA A 13 3.11 -2.06 15.54
C ALA A 13 3.68 -0.82 14.84
N LYS A 14 4.59 -0.11 15.50
CA LYS A 14 5.49 0.84 14.82
C LYS A 14 6.49 0.05 13.97
N SER A 15 6.84 0.56 12.80
CA SER A 15 7.89 -0.04 11.96
C SER A 15 9.25 0.20 12.59
N ASP A 16 10.07 -0.86 12.68
CA ASP A 16 11.46 -0.78 13.11
C ASP A 16 12.33 0.01 12.11
N SER A 17 11.86 0.17 10.87
CA SER A 17 12.49 1.01 9.85
C SER A 17 12.15 2.50 10.01
N GLY A 18 11.35 2.86 11.02
CA GLY A 18 10.84 4.21 11.23
C GLY A 18 9.78 4.60 10.21
N LEU A 19 9.78 5.87 9.81
CA LEU A 19 8.81 6.41 8.87
C LEU A 19 9.05 5.86 7.45
N ILE A 20 8.08 5.09 6.95
CA ILE A 20 8.03 4.60 5.57
C ILE A 20 7.39 5.69 4.73
N ALA A 21 8.16 6.28 3.83
CA ALA A 21 7.71 7.45 3.07
C ALA A 21 8.31 7.49 1.66
N ALA A 22 7.59 8.18 0.76
CA ALA A 22 7.90 8.29 -0.66
C ALA A 22 7.77 6.95 -1.41
N ALA A 23 8.59 6.71 -2.41
CA ALA A 23 8.60 5.47 -3.18
C ALA A 23 9.10 4.31 -2.34
N CYS A 24 8.32 3.24 -2.22
CA CYS A 24 8.74 2.01 -1.58
C CYS A 24 8.35 0.80 -2.42
N SER A 25 9.16 -0.26 -2.32
CA SER A 25 8.87 -1.52 -2.98
C SER A 25 7.59 -2.15 -2.42
N PHE A 26 6.87 -2.81 -3.31
CA PHE A 26 5.71 -3.63 -3.01
C PHE A 26 5.87 -4.95 -3.75
N GLU A 27 5.97 -6.03 -3.00
CA GLU A 27 6.07 -7.38 -3.52
C GLU A 27 4.69 -8.04 -3.40
N PRO A 28 3.90 -8.10 -4.49
CA PRO A 28 2.60 -8.74 -4.48
C PRO A 28 2.75 -10.24 -4.18
N THR A 29 1.80 -10.79 -3.41
CA THR A 29 1.65 -12.25 -3.33
C THR A 29 1.24 -12.82 -4.69
N ALA A 30 1.48 -14.11 -4.93
CA ALA A 30 1.12 -14.75 -6.20
C ALA A 30 -0.38 -14.62 -6.54
N ASP A 31 -1.25 -14.75 -5.53
CA ASP A 31 -2.70 -14.52 -5.66
C ASP A 31 -2.98 -13.07 -6.07
N THR A 32 -2.26 -12.12 -5.48
CA THR A 32 -2.42 -10.69 -5.75
C THR A 32 -1.93 -10.30 -7.13
N SER A 33 -0.81 -10.87 -7.62
CA SER A 33 -0.34 -10.59 -8.98
C SER A 33 -1.41 -10.91 -10.03
N ARG A 34 -2.13 -12.03 -9.84
CA ARG A 34 -3.27 -12.39 -10.71
C ARG A 34 -4.41 -11.39 -10.59
N LEU A 35 -4.77 -11.01 -9.37
CA LEU A 35 -5.87 -10.08 -9.09
C LEU A 35 -5.62 -8.68 -9.67
N LEU A 36 -4.41 -8.15 -9.47
CA LEU A 36 -4.00 -6.81 -9.88
C LEU A 36 -3.51 -6.77 -11.34
N LYS A 37 -3.50 -7.91 -12.04
CA LYS A 37 -2.98 -8.05 -13.41
C LYS A 37 -1.56 -7.48 -13.56
N CYS A 38 -0.75 -7.53 -12.50
CA CYS A 38 0.66 -7.19 -12.56
C CYS A 38 1.50 -8.45 -12.82
N ALA A 39 2.71 -8.28 -13.35
CA ALA A 39 3.59 -9.40 -13.65
C ALA A 39 3.78 -10.29 -12.40
N ALA A 40 3.49 -11.58 -12.53
CA ALA A 40 3.67 -12.53 -11.43
C ALA A 40 5.16 -12.59 -11.03
N GLY A 41 5.43 -12.37 -9.74
CA GLY A 41 6.80 -12.34 -9.21
C GLY A 41 7.58 -11.05 -9.49
N GLY A 42 6.94 -10.01 -10.02
CA GLY A 42 7.54 -8.68 -10.14
C GLY A 42 7.29 -7.81 -8.90
N SER A 43 8.27 -7.03 -8.50
CA SER A 43 8.07 -5.92 -7.56
C SER A 43 7.43 -4.73 -8.27
N ALA A 44 6.50 -4.05 -7.60
CA ALA A 44 6.02 -2.73 -8.02
C ALA A 44 6.59 -1.66 -7.08
N THR A 45 6.61 -0.41 -7.52
CA THR A 45 6.85 0.71 -6.62
C THR A 45 5.54 1.43 -6.34
N MET A 46 5.30 1.77 -5.07
CA MET A 46 4.13 2.55 -4.66
C MET A 46 4.53 3.65 -3.70
N LEU A 47 3.66 4.64 -3.54
CA LEU A 47 3.91 5.80 -2.67
C LEU A 47 3.30 5.56 -1.28
N TYR A 48 4.09 5.81 -0.25
CA TYR A 48 3.72 5.60 1.15
C TYR A 48 3.98 6.85 2.00
N LEU A 49 3.28 6.91 3.13
CA LEU A 49 3.56 7.82 4.23
C LEU A 49 2.92 7.27 5.52
N HIS A 50 3.65 6.45 6.28
CA HIS A 50 3.17 5.90 7.55
C HIS A 50 4.34 5.35 8.39
N ASP A 51 4.14 5.26 9.70
CA ASP A 51 5.07 4.62 10.64
C ASP A 51 4.44 3.44 11.38
N ASP A 52 3.11 3.38 11.47
CA ASP A 52 2.37 2.20 11.91
C ASP A 52 2.20 1.19 10.77
N ILE A 53 2.39 -0.08 11.09
CA ILE A 53 2.27 -1.22 10.18
C ILE A 53 1.36 -2.29 10.78
N VAL A 54 0.71 -3.07 9.90
CA VAL A 54 0.01 -4.29 10.31
C VAL A 54 1.04 -5.42 10.39
N VAL A 55 1.15 -6.05 11.56
CA VAL A 55 2.08 -7.16 11.79
C VAL A 55 1.39 -8.51 11.88
N GLU A 56 0.08 -8.50 12.11
CA GLU A 56 -0.74 -9.72 12.03
C GLU A 56 -2.12 -9.39 11.44
N LEU A 57 -2.54 -10.20 10.48
CA LEU A 57 -3.89 -10.17 9.93
C LEU A 57 -4.80 -11.16 10.66
N PRO A 58 -6.11 -10.89 10.74
CA PRO A 58 -7.06 -11.87 11.23
C PRO A 58 -7.11 -13.10 10.32
N SER A 59 -7.48 -14.26 10.88
CA SER A 59 -7.37 -15.58 10.23
C SER A 59 -8.07 -15.73 8.87
N LYS A 60 -9.08 -14.90 8.59
CA LYS A 60 -9.86 -14.91 7.33
C LYS A 60 -9.39 -13.89 6.31
N ALA A 61 -8.36 -13.11 6.62
CA ALA A 61 -7.79 -12.15 5.68
C ALA A 61 -6.59 -12.76 4.94
N LYS A 62 -6.36 -12.28 3.72
CA LYS A 62 -5.19 -12.61 2.92
C LYS A 62 -4.30 -11.39 2.77
N CYS A 63 -2.99 -11.58 2.94
CA CYS A 63 -2.00 -10.55 2.64
C CYS A 63 -1.91 -10.33 1.13
N LEU A 64 -1.91 -9.06 0.71
CA LEU A 64 -1.80 -8.69 -0.70
C LEU A 64 -0.36 -8.51 -1.15
N GLY A 65 0.54 -8.14 -0.24
CA GLY A 65 1.95 -8.00 -0.55
C GLY A 65 2.75 -7.45 0.63
N SER A 66 4.06 -7.50 0.47
CA SER A 66 5.03 -7.21 1.52
C SER A 66 6.21 -6.40 0.99
N SER A 67 7.06 -5.94 1.90
CA SER A 67 8.43 -5.53 1.67
C SER A 67 9.25 -5.82 2.93
N PRO A 68 10.58 -5.72 2.89
CA PRO A 68 11.39 -5.86 4.10
C PRO A 68 11.02 -4.88 5.23
N ALA A 69 10.54 -3.67 4.89
CA ALA A 69 10.20 -2.63 5.87
C ALA A 69 8.75 -2.72 6.39
N ASN A 70 7.86 -3.40 5.65
CA ASN A 70 6.47 -3.59 6.03
C ASN A 70 5.97 -4.99 5.58
N PRO A 71 5.66 -5.90 6.51
CA PRO A 71 5.28 -7.27 6.16
C PRO A 71 3.89 -7.35 5.51
N ILE A 72 3.03 -6.33 5.68
CA ILE A 72 1.64 -6.36 5.23
C ILE A 72 1.27 -4.99 4.66
N HIS A 73 1.49 -4.81 3.35
CA HIS A 73 1.15 -3.58 2.64
C HIS A 73 -0.33 -3.47 2.31
N GLY A 74 -1.07 -4.57 2.38
CA GLY A 74 -2.48 -4.60 2.06
C GLY A 74 -3.11 -5.93 2.43
N ALA A 75 -4.42 -5.92 2.53
CA ALA A 75 -5.19 -7.09 2.90
C ALA A 75 -6.54 -7.15 2.20
N ALA A 76 -6.92 -8.38 1.83
CA ALA A 76 -8.24 -8.75 1.36
C ALA A 76 -9.00 -9.49 2.47
N TYR A 77 -10.24 -9.07 2.76
CA TYR A 77 -11.08 -9.67 3.79
C TYR A 77 -12.31 -10.31 3.17
N PHE A 78 -12.60 -11.54 3.61
CA PHE A 78 -13.68 -12.38 3.10
C PHE A 78 -14.77 -12.55 4.17
N GLY A 79 -16.02 -12.64 3.73
CA GLY A 79 -17.19 -12.75 4.59
C GLY A 79 -17.46 -14.20 4.98
N ASN A 80 -18.38 -14.41 5.92
CA ASN A 80 -18.84 -15.76 6.24
C ASN A 80 -19.71 -16.28 5.09
N GLY A 81 -19.31 -17.40 4.49
CA GLY A 81 -20.02 -18.01 3.36
C GLY A 81 -19.86 -17.28 2.03
N SER A 82 -18.94 -16.32 1.92
CA SER A 82 -18.64 -15.64 0.67
C SER A 82 -17.78 -16.51 -0.25
N ASP A 83 -17.93 -16.31 -1.55
CA ASP A 83 -17.02 -16.86 -2.56
C ASP A 83 -15.55 -16.56 -2.17
N PRO A 84 -14.69 -17.59 -1.99
CA PRO A 84 -13.30 -17.39 -1.60
C PRO A 84 -12.46 -16.66 -2.66
N SER A 85 -13.01 -16.45 -3.87
CA SER A 85 -12.40 -15.65 -4.93
C SER A 85 -12.76 -14.16 -4.88
N ARG A 86 -13.72 -13.76 -4.02
CA ARG A 86 -14.26 -12.39 -4.02
C ARG A 86 -14.24 -11.77 -2.62
N PRO A 87 -13.23 -10.97 -2.28
CA PRO A 87 -13.20 -10.25 -1.01
C PRO A 87 -14.28 -9.18 -0.96
N HIS A 88 -14.80 -8.91 0.24
CA HIS A 88 -15.72 -7.79 0.48
C HIS A 88 -14.99 -6.49 0.75
N ILE A 89 -13.78 -6.57 1.29
CA ILE A 89 -12.98 -5.42 1.66
C ILE A 89 -11.58 -5.62 1.10
N LEU A 90 -11.08 -4.60 0.40
CA LEU A 90 -9.66 -4.44 0.11
C LEU A 90 -9.13 -3.25 0.90
N THR A 91 -7.93 -3.38 1.43
CA THR A 91 -7.23 -2.29 2.09
C THR A 91 -5.78 -2.28 1.65
N PHE A 92 -5.21 -1.08 1.58
CA PHE A 92 -3.83 -0.86 1.21
C PHE A 92 -3.24 0.23 2.10
N GLN A 93 -1.97 0.06 2.42
CA GLN A 93 -1.16 1.03 3.15
C GLN A 93 -0.55 2.06 2.19
N ALA A 94 -0.43 1.72 0.91
CA ALA A 94 -0.04 2.64 -0.16
C ALA A 94 -1.12 3.69 -0.40
N HIS A 95 -0.69 4.85 -0.90
CA HIS A 95 -1.51 6.00 -1.22
C HIS A 95 -1.56 6.21 -2.73
N PRO A 96 -2.46 5.53 -3.48
CA PRO A 96 -2.59 5.71 -4.92
C PRO A 96 -2.99 7.15 -5.31
N GLU A 97 -3.59 7.91 -4.40
CA GLU A 97 -3.90 9.33 -4.59
C GLU A 97 -2.64 10.20 -4.77
N PHE A 98 -1.51 9.78 -4.18
CA PHE A 98 -0.22 10.48 -4.33
C PHE A 98 0.39 10.32 -5.72
N SER A 99 -0.12 9.43 -6.55
CA SER A 99 0.32 9.26 -7.93
C SER A 99 -0.21 10.33 -8.89
N THR A 100 -1.19 11.13 -8.47
CA THR A 100 -1.73 12.22 -9.30
C THR A 100 -0.79 13.43 -9.30
N PRO A 101 -0.83 14.32 -10.31
CA PRO A 101 0.01 15.52 -10.32
C PRO A 101 -0.13 16.36 -9.04
N SER A 102 -1.35 16.52 -8.51
CA SER A 102 -1.58 17.21 -7.24
C SER A 102 -1.12 16.40 -6.03
N GLY A 103 -1.38 15.10 -6.01
CA GLY A 103 -0.95 14.19 -4.94
C GLY A 103 0.57 14.14 -4.76
N ILE A 104 1.32 14.16 -5.87
CA ILE A 104 2.79 14.25 -5.87
C ILE A 104 3.25 15.52 -5.14
N GLN A 105 2.60 16.66 -5.41
CA GLN A 105 2.96 17.93 -4.78
C GLN A 105 2.61 17.92 -3.29
N VAL A 106 1.48 17.33 -2.91
CA VAL A 106 1.10 17.15 -1.50
C VAL A 106 2.12 16.31 -0.77
N LEU A 107 2.51 15.15 -1.31
CA LEU A 107 3.50 14.28 -0.69
C LEU A 107 4.86 14.98 -0.54
N ARG A 108 5.31 15.71 -1.58
CA ARG A 108 6.54 16.52 -1.51
C ARG A 108 6.46 17.59 -0.42
N ALA A 109 5.35 18.31 -0.33
CA ALA A 109 5.16 19.33 0.69
C ALA A 109 5.19 18.73 2.11
N ILE A 110 4.57 17.56 2.31
CA ILE A 110 4.63 16.84 3.58
C ILE A 110 6.08 16.47 3.91
N LEU A 111 6.82 15.86 2.98
CA LEU A 111 8.22 15.48 3.22
C LEU A 111 9.10 16.69 3.55
N LEU A 112 8.95 17.80 2.84
CA LEU A 112 9.68 19.04 3.12
C LEU A 112 9.38 19.58 4.52
N SER A 113 8.14 19.43 5.01
CA SER A 113 7.79 19.84 6.37
C SER A 113 8.47 18.99 7.46
N LEU A 114 8.95 17.80 7.12
CA LEU A 114 9.66 16.90 8.04
C LEU A 114 11.16 17.20 8.16
N ALA A 115 11.71 18.13 7.37
CA ALA A 115 13.15 18.40 7.34
C ALA A 115 13.73 18.79 8.71
N ALA A 116 12.95 19.47 9.56
CA ALA A 116 13.39 19.85 10.90
C ALA A 116 13.55 18.65 11.84
N ASP A 117 12.77 17.58 11.66
CA ASP A 117 12.80 16.36 12.47
C ASP A 117 13.72 15.29 11.88
N LYS A 118 13.71 15.14 10.55
CA LYS A 118 14.41 14.06 9.83
C LYS A 118 15.75 14.46 9.24
N GLY A 119 16.03 15.76 9.12
CA GLY A 119 17.19 16.30 8.41
C GLY A 119 16.93 16.51 6.92
N ALA A 120 17.65 17.47 6.32
CA ALA A 120 17.50 17.84 4.92
C ALA A 120 17.87 16.69 3.97
N ASP A 121 19.00 16.01 4.20
CA ASP A 121 19.48 14.91 3.37
C ASP A 121 18.45 13.77 3.28
N TRP A 122 17.86 13.39 4.43
CA TRP A 122 16.82 12.36 4.49
C TRP A 122 15.60 12.71 3.62
N VAL A 123 15.21 13.99 3.62
CA VAL A 123 14.07 14.50 2.84
C VAL A 123 14.43 14.55 1.35
N GLU A 124 15.61 15.06 1.00
CA GLU A 124 16.06 15.16 -0.39
C GLU A 124 16.13 13.80 -1.06
N GLU A 125 16.71 12.79 -0.39
CA GLU A 125 16.76 11.41 -0.86
C GLU A 125 15.36 10.88 -1.22
N ARG A 126 14.36 11.15 -0.37
CA ARG A 126 12.98 10.65 -0.56
C ARG A 126 12.24 11.42 -1.63
N VAL A 127 12.35 12.75 -1.64
CA VAL A 127 11.74 13.58 -2.70
C VAL A 127 12.27 13.19 -4.07
N ALA A 128 13.56 12.85 -4.19
CA ALA A 128 14.17 12.40 -5.44
C ALA A 128 13.53 11.11 -6.00
N THR A 129 12.92 10.28 -5.15
CA THR A 129 12.21 9.07 -5.59
C THR A 129 10.79 9.35 -6.11
N ILE A 130 10.21 10.53 -5.86
CA ILE A 130 8.84 10.85 -6.25
C ILE A 130 8.82 11.43 -7.67
N GLY A 131 8.36 10.63 -8.64
CA GLY A 131 8.03 11.13 -9.99
C GLY A 131 8.23 10.14 -11.14
N SER A 132 8.93 9.02 -10.93
CA SER A 132 9.16 7.99 -11.94
C SER A 132 8.07 6.90 -11.99
N GLU A 133 7.21 6.83 -10.98
CA GLU A 133 6.50 5.58 -10.63
C GLU A 133 4.98 5.72 -10.46
N GLY A 134 4.45 6.94 -10.63
CA GLY A 134 3.06 7.29 -10.32
C GLY A 134 2.02 6.37 -10.96
N ASP A 135 2.28 5.82 -12.15
CA ASP A 135 1.27 5.03 -12.84
C ASP A 135 1.04 3.63 -12.25
N GLN A 136 2.04 2.97 -11.67
CA GLN A 136 1.87 1.55 -11.30
C GLN A 136 0.83 1.34 -10.20
N ALA A 137 0.87 2.16 -9.15
CA ALA A 137 -0.09 2.07 -8.06
C ALA A 137 -1.53 2.28 -8.57
N VAL A 138 -1.81 3.39 -9.26
CA VAL A 138 -3.16 3.68 -9.77
C VAL A 138 -3.68 2.57 -10.69
N GLN A 139 -2.84 2.05 -11.57
CA GLN A 139 -3.23 0.96 -12.48
C GLN A 139 -3.54 -0.33 -11.72
N MET A 140 -2.73 -0.69 -10.72
CA MET A 140 -2.96 -1.87 -9.89
C MET A 140 -4.27 -1.75 -9.11
N PHE A 141 -4.52 -0.61 -8.47
CA PHE A 141 -5.77 -0.36 -7.74
C PHE A 141 -6.97 -0.38 -8.68
N ARG A 142 -6.89 0.27 -9.84
CA ARG A 142 -7.96 0.24 -10.85
C ARG A 142 -8.23 -1.19 -11.32
N ALA A 143 -7.18 -1.96 -11.62
CA ALA A 143 -7.31 -3.36 -12.01
C ALA A 143 -7.99 -4.19 -10.92
N ALA A 144 -7.66 -3.97 -9.65
CA ALA A 144 -8.31 -4.65 -8.52
C ALA A 144 -9.82 -4.37 -8.48
N VAL A 145 -10.18 -3.08 -8.56
CA VAL A 145 -11.58 -2.65 -8.46
C VAL A 145 -12.38 -3.16 -9.65
N THR A 146 -11.88 -3.00 -10.88
CA THR A 146 -12.57 -3.48 -12.10
C THR A 146 -12.69 -5.01 -12.14
N SER A 147 -11.69 -5.76 -11.66
CA SER A 147 -11.75 -7.23 -11.62
C SER A 147 -12.79 -7.75 -10.61
N LEU A 148 -12.91 -7.11 -9.44
CA LEU A 148 -13.77 -7.58 -8.35
C LEU A 148 -15.19 -7.03 -8.39
N TRP A 149 -15.34 -5.83 -8.94
CA TRP A 149 -16.58 -5.06 -8.98
C TRP A 149 -16.77 -4.41 -10.36
N PRO A 150 -16.96 -5.22 -11.43
CA PRO A 150 -17.03 -4.73 -12.80
C PRO A 150 -18.22 -3.80 -13.06
N ASP A 151 -19.32 -3.96 -12.30
CA ASP A 151 -20.54 -3.15 -12.48
C ASP A 151 -20.45 -1.74 -11.88
N HIS A 152 -19.31 -1.38 -11.27
CA HIS A 152 -19.13 -0.14 -10.50
C HIS A 152 -18.02 0.79 -11.04
N VAL A 153 -17.46 0.49 -12.22
CA VAL A 153 -16.40 1.29 -12.90
C VAL A 153 -16.86 1.65 -14.30
#